data_AF-A0A1E5QHH4-F1
#
_entry.id   AF-A0A1E5QHH4-F1
#
_cell.length_a   1.000
_cell.length_b   1.000
_cell.length_c   1.000
_cell.angle_alpha   90.00
_cell.angle_beta   90.00
_cell.angle_gamma   90.00
#
_symmetry.space_group_name_H-M   'P 1'
#
loop_
_entity.id
_entity.type
_entity.pdbx_description
1 polymer ?
#
loop_
_entity_poly.entity_id
_entity_poly.type
_entity_poly.pdbx_seq_one_letter_code
_entity_poly.pdbx_strand_id
1 'polypeptide(L)'
;MFSPRHQERRAAFTDGEWLVAVGKNGDDFIYYGVNLETRDSITLRRAAVSANSQRQVYAWNNGNYRYQVAWRPSDPKVIRLQVFDGTRELLNRLLYQTN
;
A
#
# COMPACT_ATOMS: atom_id res chain seq x y z
N MET A 1 12.09 -23.73 5.77
CA MET A 1 11.49 -23.98 7.10
C MET A 1 11.11 -22.63 7.68
N PHE A 2 9.83 -22.23 7.61
CA PHE A 2 9.35 -20.93 8.08
C PHE A 2 8.69 -21.10 9.45
N SER A 3 9.23 -20.43 10.46
CA SER A 3 8.71 -20.45 11.83
C SER A 3 7.37 -19.68 11.92
N PRO A 4 6.33 -20.22 12.58
CA PRO A 4 5.04 -19.57 12.72
C PRO A 4 4.98 -18.75 14.01
N ARG A 5 5.60 -17.56 14.04
CA ARG A 5 5.30 -16.53 15.06
C ARG A 5 5.36 -15.17 14.37
N HIS A 6 4.33 -14.37 14.58
CA HIS A 6 3.95 -13.17 13.80
C HIS A 6 3.25 -13.51 12.49
N GLN A 7 1.96 -13.83 12.55
CA GLN A 7 1.10 -13.71 11.38
C GLN A 7 1.02 -12.22 11.04
N GLU A 8 1.94 -11.74 10.20
CA GLU A 8 1.89 -10.40 9.64
C GLU A 8 0.54 -10.26 8.93
N ARG A 9 -0.37 -9.45 9.50
CA ARG A 9 -1.62 -9.09 8.85
C ARG A 9 -1.28 -8.31 7.60
N ARG A 10 -1.28 -9.00 6.47
CA ARG A 10 -1.13 -8.42 5.13
C ARG A 10 -2.48 -8.52 4.43
N ALA A 11 -2.98 -7.39 3.96
CA ALA A 11 -4.16 -7.33 3.10
C ALA A 11 -3.69 -6.97 1.68
N ALA A 12 -4.22 -7.69 0.69
CA ALA A 12 -3.92 -7.48 -0.72
C ALA A 12 -5.12 -6.86 -1.43
N PHE A 13 -4.85 -5.95 -2.35
CA PHE A 13 -5.82 -5.17 -3.10
C PHE A 13 -5.41 -5.10 -4.56
N THR A 14 -6.38 -5.11 -5.47
CA THR A 14 -6.13 -5.07 -6.92
C THR A 14 -7.21 -4.32 -7.70
N ASP A 15 -6.84 -3.80 -8.86
CA ASP A 15 -7.74 -3.29 -9.90
C ASP A 15 -7.62 -4.08 -11.23
N GLY A 16 -6.85 -5.17 -11.23
CA GLY A 16 -6.53 -5.96 -12.42
C GLY A 16 -5.22 -5.57 -13.12
N GLU A 17 -4.70 -4.36 -12.89
CA GLU A 17 -3.40 -3.91 -13.41
C GLU A 17 -2.35 -3.79 -12.30
N TRP A 18 -2.76 -3.38 -11.10
CA TRP A 18 -1.89 -3.23 -9.94
C TRP A 18 -2.33 -4.17 -8.83
N LEU A 19 -1.37 -4.86 -8.24
CA LEU A 19 -1.54 -5.59 -6.98
C LEU A 19 -0.75 -4.87 -5.89
N VAL A 20 -1.44 -4.48 -4.82
CA VAL A 20 -0.82 -3.86 -3.65
C VAL A 20 -1.14 -4.68 -2.42
N ALA A 21 -0.10 -5.13 -1.71
CA ALA A 21 -0.22 -5.68 -0.38
C ALA A 21 0.33 -4.70 0.66
N VAL A 22 -0.46 -4.43 1.68
CA VAL A 22 -0.06 -3.62 2.83
C VAL A 22 -0.12 -4.48 4.08
N GLY A 23 0.91 -4.39 4.93
CA GLY A 23 0.90 -5.09 6.20
C GLY A 23 1.79 -4.44 7.24
N LYS A 24 1.80 -5.04 8.42
CA LYS A 24 2.62 -4.60 9.55
C LYS A 24 3.69 -5.63 9.88
N ASN A 25 4.92 -5.17 10.09
CA ASN A 25 6.02 -5.97 10.63
C ASN A 25 6.62 -5.19 11.81
N GLY A 26 6.41 -5.68 13.03
CA GLY A 26 6.68 -4.91 14.24
C GLY A 26 5.87 -3.62 14.27
N ASP A 27 6.56 -2.48 14.28
CA ASP A 27 5.95 -1.15 14.22
C ASP A 27 5.96 -0.52 12.83
N ASP A 28 6.60 -1.17 11.85
CA ASP A 28 6.69 -0.68 10.49
C ASP A 28 5.49 -1.13 9.65
N PHE A 29 4.93 -0.19 8.89
CA PHE A 29 4.03 -0.50 7.79
C PHE A 29 4.84 -0.78 6.51
N ILE A 30 4.58 -1.94 5.93
CA ILE A 30 5.21 -2.44 4.71
C ILE A 30 4.23 -2.29 3.55
N TYR A 31 4.73 -1.78 2.44
CA TYR A 31 4.07 -1.75 1.14
C TYR A 31 4.78 -2.72 0.20
N TYR A 32 4.00 -3.53 -0.52
CA TYR A 32 4.45 -4.32 -1.65
C TYR A 32 3.55 -4.02 -2.84
N GLY A 33 4.12 -3.47 -3.91
CA GLY A 33 3.39 -3.13 -5.14
C GLY A 33 3.91 -3.93 -6.31
N VAL A 34 3.01 -4.39 -7.18
CA VAL A 34 3.32 -5.12 -8.41
C VAL A 34 2.49 -4.53 -9.55
N ASN A 35 3.14 -4.21 -10.66
CA ASN A 35 2.45 -4.02 -11.93
C ASN A 35 2.24 -5.41 -12.56
N LEU A 36 0.99 -5.80 -12.77
CA LEU A 36 0.63 -7.14 -13.25
C LEU A 36 0.90 -7.34 -14.75
N GLU A 37 1.01 -6.25 -15.52
CA GLU A 37 1.39 -6.26 -16.93
C GLU A 37 2.89 -6.48 -17.10
N THR A 38 3.72 -5.64 -16.47
CA THR A 38 5.19 -5.70 -16.62
C THR A 38 5.86 -6.69 -15.68
N ARG A 39 5.18 -7.10 -14.61
CA ARG A 39 5.71 -7.89 -13.48
C ARG A 39 6.73 -7.17 -12.63
N ASP A 40 6.95 -5.88 -12.86
CA ASP A 40 7.80 -5.07 -11.99
C ASP A 40 7.19 -4.97 -10.59
N SER A 41 8.06 -5.02 -9.58
CA SER A 41 7.63 -4.96 -8.19
C SER A 41 8.55 -4.11 -7.33
N ILE A 42 7.98 -3.60 -6.24
CA ILE A 42 8.70 -2.81 -5.26
C ILE A 42 8.24 -3.13 -3.84
N THR A 43 9.18 -3.16 -2.90
CA THR A 43 8.90 -3.28 -1.46
C THR A 43 9.39 -2.03 -0.74
N LEU A 44 8.51 -1.39 0.02
CA LEU A 44 8.83 -0.21 0.82
C LEU A 44 8.49 -0.49 2.30
N ARG A 45 9.30 0.07 3.20
CA ARG A 45 9.13 -0.07 4.66
C ARG A 45 9.13 1.31 5.31
N ARG A 46 8.73 1.37 6.59
CA ARG A 46 8.72 2.59 7.41
C ARG A 46 7.84 3.70 6.82
N ALA A 47 6.55 3.41 6.70
CA ALA A 47 5.59 4.43 6.27
C ALA A 47 5.55 5.60 7.25
N ALA A 48 5.46 6.82 6.72
CA ALA A 48 4.90 7.94 7.46
C ALA A 48 3.38 7.75 7.56
N VAL A 49 2.84 7.81 8.78
CA VAL A 49 1.42 7.59 9.04
C VAL A 49 0.74 8.92 9.35
N SER A 50 -0.33 9.21 8.62
CA SER A 50 -1.25 10.31 8.90
C SER A 50 -2.65 9.74 8.99
N ALA A 51 -3.20 9.67 10.20
CA ALA A 51 -4.49 9.05 10.46
C ALA A 51 -5.43 9.96 11.24
N ASN A 52 -6.69 9.95 10.86
CA ASN A 52 -7.80 10.44 11.67
C ASN A 52 -8.94 9.41 11.67
N SER A 53 -10.04 9.70 12.35
CA SER A 53 -11.18 8.78 12.47
C SER A 53 -11.86 8.42 11.14
N GLN A 54 -11.68 9.23 10.10
CA GLN A 54 -12.32 9.07 8.80
C GLN A 54 -11.39 8.49 7.74
N ARG A 55 -10.08 8.67 7.89
CA ARG A 55 -9.09 8.32 6.87
C ARG A 55 -7.73 8.01 7.49
N GLN A 56 -7.15 6.91 7.05
CA GLN A 56 -5.77 6.56 7.36
C GLN A 56 -4.96 6.63 6.07
N VAL A 57 -3.83 7.34 6.11
CA VAL A 57 -2.92 7.52 4.97
C VAL A 57 -1.54 7.05 5.38
N TYR A 58 -1.00 6.14 4.60
CA TYR A 58 0.35 5.61 4.73
C TYR A 58 1.16 6.10 3.55
N ALA A 59 2.31 6.70 3.81
CA ALA A 59 3.17 7.25 2.78
C ALA A 59 4.59 6.68 2.86
N TRP A 60 5.13 6.25 1.73
CA TRP A 60 6.51 5.80 1.58
C TRP A 60 7.21 6.67 0.53
N ASN A 61 8.49 6.95 0.75
CA ASN A 61 9.33 7.67 -0.21
C ASN A 61 10.39 6.73 -0.77
N ASN A 62 10.65 6.84 -2.08
CA ASN A 62 11.74 6.16 -2.76
C ASN A 62 12.36 7.12 -3.80
N GLY A 63 13.46 7.78 -3.44
CA GLY A 63 14.00 8.88 -4.24
C GLY A 63 12.99 10.03 -4.35
N ASN A 64 12.72 10.50 -5.57
CA ASN A 64 11.73 11.55 -5.83
C ASN A 64 10.28 11.04 -5.84
N TYR A 65 10.09 9.73 -5.74
CA TYR A 65 8.77 9.12 -5.78
C TYR A 65 8.15 9.02 -4.39
N ARG A 66 6.86 9.38 -4.30
CA ARG A 66 6.05 9.22 -3.09
C ARG A 66 4.87 8.31 -3.38
N TYR A 67 4.77 7.23 -2.62
CA TYR A 67 3.69 6.25 -2.68
C TYR A 67 2.75 6.50 -1.51
N GLN A 68 1.47 6.66 -1.78
CA GLN A 68 0.44 6.84 -0.76
C GLN A 68 -0.63 5.76 -0.90
N VAL A 69 -0.93 5.11 0.22
CA VAL A 69 -2.12 4.28 0.37
C VAL A 69 -3.05 4.95 1.36
N ALA A 70 -4.27 5.24 0.93
CA ALA A 70 -5.32 5.74 1.79
C ALA A 70 -6.45 4.72 1.90
N TRP A 71 -6.91 4.45 3.12
CA TRP A 71 -8.15 3.70 3.36
C TRP A 71 -9.08 4.45 4.30
N ARG A 72 -10.37 4.13 4.21
CA ARG A 72 -11.40 4.69 5.08
C ARG A 72 -11.89 3.57 6.00
N PRO A 73 -11.94 3.77 7.34
CA PRO A 73 -12.49 2.75 8.23
C PRO A 73 -13.93 2.35 7.89
N SER A 74 -14.72 3.25 7.30
CA SER A 74 -16.08 2.97 6.81
C SER A 74 -16.15 2.08 5.57
N ASP A 75 -15.03 1.92 4.84
CA ASP A 75 -14.93 1.07 3.66
C ASP A 75 -13.55 0.38 3.64
N PRO A 76 -13.35 -0.63 4.51
CA PRO A 76 -12.03 -1.24 4.71
C PRO A 76 -11.60 -2.15 3.55
N LYS A 77 -12.50 -2.44 2.60
CA LYS A 77 -12.23 -3.31 1.45
C LYS A 77 -11.70 -2.55 0.24
N VAL A 78 -11.59 -1.22 0.34
CA VAL A 78 -11.12 -0.36 -0.74
C VAL A 78 -9.96 0.49 -0.24
N ILE A 79 -8.91 0.55 -1.05
CA ILE A 79 -7.83 1.52 -0.87
C ILE A 79 -7.75 2.45 -2.07
N ARG A 80 -7.25 3.66 -1.84
CA ARG A 80 -6.74 4.53 -2.91
C ARG A 80 -5.22 4.45 -2.93
N LEU A 81 -4.68 4.01 -4.06
CA LEU A 81 -3.26 4.09 -4.38
C LEU A 81 -2.98 5.39 -5.12
N GLN A 82 -2.03 6.18 -4.63
CA GLN A 82 -1.51 7.34 -5.34
C GLN A 82 0.02 7.25 -5.41
N VAL A 83 0.59 7.56 -6.56
CA VAL A 83 2.04 7.64 -6.75
C VAL A 83 2.37 8.98 -7.37
N PHE A 84 3.33 9.68 -6.78
CA PHE A 84 3.79 10.99 -7.23
C PHE A 84 5.27 10.94 -7.58
N ASP A 85 5.67 11.75 -8.56
CA ASP A 85 7.06 12.10 -8.88
C ASP A 85 7.23 13.60 -8.59
N GLY A 86 7.80 13.92 -7.43
CA GLY A 86 7.73 15.27 -6.86
C GLY A 86 6.28 15.71 -6.65
N THR A 87 5.82 16.74 -7.38
CA THR A 87 4.44 17.26 -7.32
C THR A 87 3.52 16.66 -8.39
N ARG A 88 4.04 15.89 -9.34
CA ARG A 88 3.27 15.30 -10.44
C ARG A 88 2.65 13.98 -9.99
N GLU A 89 1.34 13.84 -10.13
CA GLU A 89 0.65 12.56 -9.90
C GLU A 89 0.84 11.64 -11.12
N LEU A 90 1.37 10.44 -10.87
CA LEU A 90 1.57 9.38 -11.87
C LEU A 90 0.48 8.32 -11.82
N LEU A 91 -0.01 8.00 -10.63
CA LEU A 91 -1.08 7.03 -10.41
C LEU A 91 -2.09 7.58 -9.40
N ASN A 92 -3.37 7.31 -9.65
CA ASN A 92 -4.48 7.58 -8.74
C ASN A 92 -5.60 6.58 -9.00
N ARG A 93 -5.63 5.50 -8.22
CA ARG A 93 -6.47 4.34 -8.50
C ARG A 93 -7.14 3.83 -7.24
N LEU A 94 -8.36 3.32 -7.41
CA LEU A 94 -9.05 2.56 -6.37
C LEU A 94 -8.74 1.08 -6.59
N LEU A 95 -8.27 0.41 -5.53
CA LEU A 95 -8.00 -1.02 -5.53
C LEU A 95 -8.90 -1.70 -4.52
N TYR A 96 -9.35 -2.89 -4.85
CA TYR A 96 -10.34 -3.65 -4.08
C TYR A 96 -9.68 -4.87 -3.46
N GLN A 97 -10.06 -5.19 -2.23
CA GLN A 97 -9.49 -6.31 -1.49
C GLN A 97 -9.69 -7.61 -2.27
N THR A 98 -8.61 -8.39 -2.43
CA THR A 98 -8.69 -9.73 -3.00
C THR A 98 -9.29 -10.68 -1.95
N ASN A 99 -10.28 -11.47 -2.35
CA ASN A 99 -10.84 -12.54 -1.51
C ASN A 99 -9.83 -13.68 -1.29
#